data_AF-A0A2T3Q396-F1
#
_entry.id   AF-A0A2T3Q396-F1
#
_cell.length_a   1.000
_cell.length_b   1.000
_cell.length_c   1.000
_cell.angle_alpha   90.00
_cell.angle_beta   90.00
_cell.angle_gamma   90.00
#
_symmetry.space_group_name_H-M   'P 1'
#
loop_
_entity.id
_entity.type
_entity.pdbx_description
1 polymer ?
#
loop_
_entity_poly.entity_id
_entity_poly.type
_entity_poly.pdbx_seq_one_letter_code
_entity_poly.pdbx_strand_id
1 'polypeptide(L)'
;MYLISELATLIGVSRTTLLYYEKIGLIKGSRMSNGYRRYSEQDAQRLLLIQQLQAGGLTLKECQACLEAKLNRQVLLDRLSQLDQEIEHKTKARTLLSGLLGERSQKEWHQSLQQVAPDAHFNWLLKQGFTEKEALRLKWLSKDMNEHDVYMNDFMTVFETLERWGPGDECETRKAFSLIPSKKQAILEIGSGKGLSTLLLSELSSGNITAVDNEPMAINQLSEKVKAHNLQDRIQLVCASMTALPFAAKSFDLIWAEGCAYIMGVENALKQWKPLLQDDGILVVSDLVWLTDSPSEAHKSFWLSEYPDIQTVPTRLEQCQNLGYQVLDHFSISQQSWQNYWQPLQKRVAELLPTMPESQALKDITKEIDIYENHLGDEFGYEFFVLKIK
;
A
#
# COMPACT_ATOMS: atom_id res chain seq x y z
N MET A 1 33.44 -26.80 -50.28
CA MET A 1 33.32 -28.16 -49.70
C MET A 1 34.31 -28.29 -48.55
N TYR A 2 33.90 -28.86 -47.42
CA TYR A 2 34.61 -28.81 -46.15
C TYR A 2 34.84 -30.20 -45.57
N LEU A 3 36.01 -30.47 -44.98
CA LEU A 3 36.21 -31.58 -44.05
C LEU A 3 35.50 -31.30 -42.72
N ILE A 4 35.25 -32.34 -41.92
CA ILE A 4 34.51 -32.19 -40.67
C ILE A 4 35.16 -31.21 -39.68
N SER A 5 36.50 -31.15 -39.65
CA SER A 5 37.25 -30.21 -38.81
C SER A 5 37.14 -28.77 -39.31
N GLU A 6 37.16 -28.57 -40.63
CA GLU A 6 37.00 -27.25 -41.26
C GLU A 6 35.57 -26.72 -41.05
N LEU A 7 34.56 -27.59 -41.20
CA LEU A 7 33.17 -27.25 -40.95
C LEU A 7 32.90 -26.95 -39.47
N ALA A 8 33.53 -27.70 -38.56
CA ALA A 8 33.42 -27.46 -37.11
C ALA A 8 33.93 -26.06 -36.73
N THR A 9 35.10 -25.68 -37.25
CA THR A 9 35.69 -24.36 -37.04
C THR A 9 34.83 -23.26 -37.65
N LEU A 10 34.33 -23.46 -38.88
CA LEU A 10 33.51 -22.47 -39.58
C LEU A 10 32.20 -22.16 -38.85
N ILE A 11 31.55 -23.18 -38.29
CA ILE A 11 30.26 -23.07 -37.59
C ILE A 11 30.44 -22.78 -36.09
N GLY A 12 31.65 -22.94 -35.54
CA GLY A 12 31.92 -22.70 -34.12
C GLY A 12 31.32 -23.77 -33.19
N VAL A 13 31.22 -25.02 -33.65
CA VAL A 13 30.70 -26.15 -32.86
C VAL A 13 31.70 -27.30 -32.79
N SER A 14 31.56 -28.18 -31.79
CA SER A 14 32.44 -29.34 -31.67
C SER A 14 32.24 -30.33 -32.82
N ARG A 15 33.30 -31.08 -33.16
CA ARG A 15 33.21 -32.21 -34.12
C ARG A 15 32.13 -33.21 -33.71
N THR A 16 31.99 -33.46 -32.40
CA THR A 16 30.96 -34.35 -31.84
C THR A 16 29.55 -33.84 -32.12
N THR A 17 29.33 -32.52 -32.04
CA THR A 17 28.05 -31.87 -32.38
C THR A 17 27.72 -32.07 -33.86
N LEU A 18 28.69 -31.91 -34.77
CA LEU A 18 28.47 -32.16 -36.20
C LEU A 18 28.16 -33.63 -36.52
N LEU A 19 28.85 -34.57 -35.87
CA LEU A 19 28.55 -36.01 -36.00
C LEU A 19 27.15 -36.33 -35.49
N TYR A 20 26.71 -35.68 -34.40
CA TYR A 20 25.35 -35.79 -33.91
C TYR A 20 24.34 -35.23 -34.92
N TYR A 21 24.59 -34.04 -35.47
CA TYR A 21 23.73 -33.42 -36.50
C TYR A 21 23.62 -34.29 -37.76
N GLU A 22 24.71 -34.93 -38.17
CA GLU A 22 24.70 -35.92 -39.26
C GLU A 22 23.90 -37.17 -38.88
N LYS A 23 24.02 -37.66 -37.64
CA LYS A 23 23.27 -38.83 -37.14
C LYS A 23 21.76 -38.59 -37.14
N ILE A 24 21.31 -37.39 -36.82
CA ILE A 24 19.88 -37.01 -36.81
C ILE A 24 19.40 -36.50 -38.18
N GLY A 25 20.25 -36.50 -39.21
CA GLY A 25 19.88 -36.19 -40.58
C GLY A 25 19.86 -34.71 -40.95
N LEU A 26 20.40 -33.82 -40.11
CA LEU A 26 20.44 -32.38 -40.40
C LEU A 26 21.43 -32.01 -41.51
N ILE A 27 22.50 -32.78 -41.66
CA ILE A 27 23.52 -32.67 -42.72
C ILE A 27 23.89 -34.07 -43.21
N LYS A 28 24.47 -34.18 -44.42
CA LYS A 28 24.88 -35.48 -44.95
C LYS A 28 26.27 -35.41 -45.58
N GLY A 29 27.25 -36.00 -44.90
CA GLY A 29 28.61 -36.10 -45.42
C GLY A 29 28.71 -37.12 -46.55
N SER A 30 29.34 -36.73 -47.66
CA SER A 30 29.74 -37.66 -48.73
C SER A 30 31.06 -38.33 -48.36
N ARG A 31 31.16 -39.66 -48.53
CA ARG A 31 32.44 -40.38 -48.29
C ARG A 31 33.33 -40.27 -49.51
N MET A 32 34.57 -39.83 -49.28
CA MET A 32 35.63 -39.81 -50.28
C MET A 32 36.29 -41.19 -50.39
N SER A 33 37.00 -41.44 -51.49
CA SER A 33 37.76 -42.69 -51.74
C SER A 33 38.81 -43.00 -50.66
N ASN A 34 39.27 -41.98 -49.93
CA ASN A 34 40.22 -42.08 -48.82
C ASN A 34 39.56 -42.28 -47.44
N GLY A 35 38.24 -42.52 -47.38
CA GLY A 35 37.50 -42.77 -46.14
C GLY A 35 37.07 -41.52 -45.35
N TYR A 36 37.52 -40.32 -45.74
CA TYR A 36 37.10 -39.08 -45.09
C TYR A 36 35.70 -38.63 -45.53
N ARG A 37 34.99 -37.91 -44.63
CA ARG A 37 33.71 -37.28 -44.94
C ARG A 37 33.93 -35.85 -45.46
N ARG A 38 33.22 -35.50 -46.52
CA ARG A 38 33.22 -34.16 -47.11
C ARG A 38 31.80 -33.61 -47.14
N TYR A 39 31.64 -32.39 -46.64
CA TYR A 39 30.38 -31.66 -46.58
C TYR A 39 30.35 -30.55 -47.62
N SER A 40 29.17 -30.29 -48.16
CA SER A 40 28.94 -29.27 -49.17
C SER A 40 28.87 -27.87 -48.56
N GLU A 41 28.87 -26.85 -49.41
CA GLU A 41 28.55 -25.49 -48.98
C GLU A 41 27.09 -25.35 -48.52
N GLN A 42 26.19 -26.13 -49.13
CA GLN A 42 24.79 -26.20 -48.73
C GLN A 42 24.62 -26.75 -47.31
N ASP A 43 25.41 -27.74 -46.91
CA ASP A 43 25.44 -28.24 -45.52
C ASP A 43 25.88 -27.14 -44.55
N ALA A 44 26.89 -26.34 -44.91
CA ALA A 44 27.34 -25.22 -44.09
C ALA A 44 26.25 -24.14 -43.95
N GLN A 45 25.60 -23.74 -45.04
CA GLN A 45 24.50 -22.77 -45.00
C GLN A 45 23.30 -23.29 -44.19
N ARG A 46 22.98 -24.58 -44.30
CA ARG A 46 21.93 -25.23 -43.51
C ARG A 46 22.24 -25.20 -42.02
N LEU A 47 23.49 -25.44 -41.63
CA LEU A 47 23.94 -25.36 -40.23
C LEU A 47 23.88 -23.92 -39.68
N LEU A 48 24.28 -22.92 -40.47
CA LEU A 48 24.17 -21.52 -40.09
C LEU A 48 22.70 -21.12 -39.86
N LEU A 49 21.79 -21.56 -40.72
CA LEU A 49 20.35 -21.32 -40.54
C LEU A 49 19.83 -21.98 -39.26
N ILE A 50 20.25 -23.21 -38.95
CA ILE A 50 19.89 -23.89 -37.69
C ILE A 50 20.38 -23.08 -36.49
N GLN A 51 21.61 -22.55 -36.51
CA GLN A 51 22.12 -21.72 -35.41
C GLN A 51 21.29 -20.45 -35.20
N GLN A 52 20.88 -19.78 -36.27
CA GLN A 52 20.02 -18.60 -36.17
C GLN A 52 18.64 -18.94 -35.59
N LEU A 53 18.05 -20.07 -35.99
CA LEU A 53 16.78 -20.54 -35.43
C LEU A 53 16.93 -20.94 -33.95
N GLN A 54 18.02 -21.60 -33.57
CA GLN A 54 18.31 -21.94 -32.17
C GLN A 54 18.54 -20.71 -31.30
N ALA A 55 19.16 -19.64 -31.85
CA ALA A 55 19.31 -18.37 -31.14
C ALA A 55 17.95 -17.71 -30.84
N GLY A 56 16.92 -17.98 -31.65
CA GLY A 56 15.53 -17.60 -31.40
C GLY A 56 14.79 -18.50 -30.40
N GLY A 57 15.47 -19.46 -29.75
CA GLY A 57 14.88 -20.35 -28.76
C GLY A 57 14.26 -21.64 -29.30
N LEU A 58 14.43 -21.95 -30.60
CA LEU A 58 13.93 -23.20 -31.18
C LEU A 58 14.84 -24.38 -30.84
N THR A 59 14.24 -25.51 -30.50
CA THR A 59 14.92 -26.79 -30.34
C THR A 59 15.42 -27.32 -31.70
N LEU A 60 16.39 -28.24 -31.68
CA LEU A 60 16.90 -28.87 -32.91
C LEU A 60 15.81 -29.59 -33.71
N LYS A 61 14.82 -30.19 -33.03
CA LYS A 61 13.69 -30.87 -33.67
C LYS A 61 12.77 -29.88 -34.39
N GLU A 62 12.52 -28.71 -33.77
CA GLU A 62 11.75 -27.63 -34.40
C GLU A 62 12.54 -27.04 -35.57
N CYS A 63 13.85 -26.80 -35.42
CA CYS A 63 14.72 -26.34 -36.51
C CYS A 63 14.70 -27.30 -37.70
N GLN A 64 14.73 -28.62 -37.45
CA GLN A 64 14.61 -29.63 -38.50
C GLN A 64 13.27 -29.54 -39.23
N ALA A 65 12.16 -29.41 -38.49
CA ALA A 65 10.84 -29.24 -39.07
C ALA A 65 10.71 -27.95 -39.90
N CYS A 66 11.40 -26.86 -39.51
CA CYS A 66 11.48 -25.62 -40.28
C CYS A 66 12.17 -25.81 -41.64
N LEU A 67 13.15 -26.72 -41.71
CA LEU A 67 13.93 -26.99 -42.91
C LEU A 67 13.27 -27.98 -43.86
N GLU A 68 12.37 -28.82 -43.36
CA GLU A 68 11.74 -29.91 -44.12
C GLU A 68 10.28 -29.63 -44.50
N ALA A 69 9.58 -28.74 -43.79
CA ALA A 69 8.17 -28.41 -44.03
C ALA A 69 7.89 -26.90 -43.93
N LYS A 70 6.68 -26.48 -44.35
CA LYS A 70 6.20 -25.12 -44.06
C LYS A 70 6.12 -24.92 -42.54
N LEU A 71 6.83 -23.91 -42.07
CA LEU A 71 6.92 -23.49 -40.67
C LEU A 71 5.54 -23.47 -39.99
N ASN A 72 5.37 -24.24 -38.91
CA ASN A 72 4.13 -24.20 -38.14
C ASN A 72 4.09 -22.89 -37.35
N ARG A 73 3.25 -21.96 -37.82
CA ARG A 73 3.04 -20.65 -37.19
C ARG A 73 2.71 -20.77 -35.70
N GLN A 74 1.99 -21.81 -35.29
CA GLN A 74 1.61 -22.01 -33.89
C GLN A 74 2.83 -22.23 -32.98
N VAL A 75 3.81 -23.03 -33.42
CA VAL A 75 5.03 -23.29 -32.64
C VAL A 75 5.82 -22.00 -32.39
N LEU A 76 5.87 -21.10 -33.39
CA LEU A 76 6.51 -19.80 -33.22
C LEU A 76 5.73 -18.88 -32.27
N LEU A 77 4.39 -18.87 -32.38
CA LEU A 77 3.55 -18.08 -31.47
C LEU A 77 3.69 -18.55 -30.02
N ASP A 78 3.72 -19.86 -29.78
CA ASP A 78 3.91 -20.43 -28.45
C ASP A 78 5.28 -20.06 -27.87
N ARG A 79 6.35 -20.10 -28.68
CA ARG A 79 7.70 -19.68 -28.25
C ARG A 79 7.80 -18.19 -27.99
N LEU A 80 7.20 -17.36 -28.84
CA LEU A 80 7.14 -15.92 -28.60
C LEU A 80 6.41 -15.62 -27.29
N SER A 81 5.27 -16.25 -27.04
CA SER A 81 4.53 -16.07 -25.78
C SER A 81 5.33 -16.50 -24.55
N GLN A 82 6.12 -17.58 -24.63
CA GLN A 82 7.02 -17.98 -23.55
C GLN A 82 8.13 -16.96 -23.30
N LEU A 83 8.77 -16.45 -24.37
CA LEU A 83 9.81 -15.43 -24.26
C LEU A 83 9.27 -14.13 -23.68
N ASP A 84 8.08 -13.70 -24.09
CA ASP A 84 7.43 -12.50 -23.56
C ASP A 84 7.17 -12.64 -22.05
N GLN A 85 6.71 -13.82 -21.59
CA GLN A 85 6.55 -14.11 -20.15
C GLN A 85 7.89 -14.08 -19.39
N GLU A 86 8.96 -14.63 -19.96
CA GLU A 86 10.28 -14.59 -19.35
C GLU A 86 10.84 -13.17 -19.27
N ILE A 87 10.66 -12.37 -20.32
CA ILE A 87 11.06 -10.96 -20.35
C ILE A 87 10.29 -10.17 -19.30
N GLU A 88 8.98 -10.39 -19.19
CA GLU A 88 8.15 -9.74 -18.16
C GLU A 88 8.65 -10.10 -16.75
N HIS A 89 8.91 -11.37 -16.49
CA HIS A 89 9.40 -11.84 -15.20
C HIS A 89 10.79 -11.25 -14.85
N LYS A 90 11.73 -11.27 -15.81
CA LYS A 90 13.07 -10.68 -15.61
C LYS A 90 13.00 -9.16 -15.44
N THR A 91 12.09 -8.49 -16.12
CA THR A 91 11.86 -7.04 -15.99
C THR A 91 11.33 -6.72 -14.60
N LYS A 92 10.34 -7.47 -14.09
CA LYS A 92 9.83 -7.34 -12.71
C LYS A 92 10.94 -7.53 -11.68
N ALA A 93 11.75 -8.58 -11.82
CA ALA A 93 12.88 -8.83 -10.93
C ALA A 93 13.92 -7.69 -10.94
N ARG A 94 14.26 -7.17 -12.14
CA ARG A 94 15.16 -6.03 -12.27
C ARG A 94 14.56 -4.78 -11.62
N THR A 95 13.29 -4.48 -11.85
CA THR A 95 12.62 -3.31 -11.26
C THR A 95 12.64 -3.37 -9.73
N LEU A 96 12.38 -4.54 -9.15
CA LEU A 96 12.52 -4.76 -7.70
C LEU A 96 13.94 -4.46 -7.21
N LEU A 97 14.96 -5.05 -7.86
CA LEU A 97 16.36 -4.85 -7.45
C LEU A 97 16.81 -3.39 -7.60
N SER A 98 16.48 -2.71 -8.69
CA SER A 98 16.78 -1.29 -8.87
C SER A 98 16.03 -0.42 -7.85
N GLY A 99 14.80 -0.78 -7.50
CA GLY A 99 14.05 -0.14 -6.42
C GLY A 99 14.80 -0.25 -5.09
N LEU A 100 15.14 -1.46 -4.67
CA LEU A 100 15.89 -1.73 -3.43
C LEU A 100 17.28 -1.07 -3.39
N LEU A 101 17.89 -0.83 -4.56
CA LEU A 101 19.17 -0.10 -4.69
C LEU A 101 19.02 1.42 -4.65
N GLY A 102 17.81 1.96 -4.61
CA GLY A 102 17.56 3.40 -4.61
C GLY A 102 17.55 4.06 -5.99
N GLU A 103 17.67 3.28 -7.06
CA GLU A 103 17.76 3.81 -8.44
C GLU A 103 16.40 4.16 -9.05
N ARG A 104 15.31 3.68 -8.43
CA ARG A 104 13.92 3.85 -8.90
C ARG A 104 12.96 3.92 -7.73
N SER A 105 11.78 4.48 -7.98
CA SER A 105 10.67 4.45 -7.02
C SER A 105 10.26 3.02 -6.67
N GLN A 106 9.94 2.79 -5.40
CA GLN A 106 9.49 1.51 -4.87
C GLN A 106 7.98 1.48 -4.60
N LYS A 107 7.22 2.51 -5.01
CA LYS A 107 5.81 2.71 -4.66
C LYS A 107 4.93 1.49 -4.95
N GLU A 108 5.01 0.97 -6.17
CA GLU A 108 4.22 -0.20 -6.59
C GLU A 108 4.57 -1.47 -5.79
N TRP A 109 5.86 -1.65 -5.46
CA TRP A 109 6.32 -2.80 -4.69
C TRP A 109 5.84 -2.74 -3.24
N HIS A 110 5.95 -1.57 -2.60
CA HIS A 110 5.42 -1.35 -1.25
C HIS A 110 3.92 -1.55 -1.18
N GLN A 111 3.16 -1.00 -2.14
CA GLN A 111 1.72 -1.19 -2.23
C GLN A 111 1.35 -2.68 -2.38
N SER A 112 2.04 -3.41 -3.26
CA SER A 112 1.79 -4.83 -3.46
C SER A 112 2.08 -5.66 -2.20
N LEU A 113 3.21 -5.41 -1.53
CA LEU A 113 3.56 -6.14 -0.31
C LEU A 113 2.63 -5.81 0.87
N GLN A 114 2.17 -4.57 0.98
CA GLN A 114 1.17 -4.19 1.96
C GLN A 114 -0.13 -4.99 1.79
N GLN A 115 -0.53 -5.28 0.55
CA GLN A 115 -1.73 -6.08 0.28
C GLN A 115 -1.50 -7.58 0.55
N VAL A 116 -0.36 -8.13 0.15
CA VAL A 116 -0.12 -9.59 0.18
C VAL A 116 0.45 -10.08 1.51
N ALA A 117 1.30 -9.28 2.17
CA ALA A 117 2.02 -9.68 3.38
C ALA A 117 2.32 -8.48 4.31
N PRO A 118 1.28 -7.79 4.83
CA PRO A 118 1.45 -6.53 5.57
C PRO A 118 2.37 -6.64 6.79
N ASP A 119 2.23 -7.70 7.59
CA ASP A 119 3.05 -7.88 8.80
C ASP A 119 4.51 -8.17 8.47
N ALA A 120 4.76 -8.95 7.41
CA ALA A 120 6.13 -9.26 6.98
C ALA A 120 6.83 -8.02 6.41
N HIS A 121 6.10 -7.21 5.63
CA HIS A 121 6.58 -5.94 5.11
C HIS A 121 6.92 -4.95 6.23
N PHE A 122 6.02 -4.77 7.19
CA PHE A 122 6.25 -3.90 8.34
C PHE A 122 7.49 -4.33 9.15
N ASN A 123 7.59 -5.62 9.49
CA ASN A 123 8.74 -6.16 10.21
C ASN A 123 10.05 -6.02 9.40
N TRP A 124 9.99 -6.11 8.08
CA TRP A 124 11.15 -5.87 7.22
C TRP A 124 11.59 -4.40 7.27
N LEU A 125 10.67 -3.43 7.26
CA LEU A 125 10.99 -2.00 7.41
C LEU A 125 11.71 -1.71 8.74
N LEU A 126 11.23 -2.28 9.85
CA LEU A 126 11.89 -2.16 11.15
C LEU A 126 13.32 -2.70 11.12
N LYS A 127 13.56 -3.82 10.42
CA LYS A 127 14.92 -4.39 10.23
C LYS A 127 15.82 -3.55 9.34
N GLN A 128 15.27 -2.72 8.44
CA GLN A 128 16.04 -1.77 7.65
C GLN A 128 16.44 -0.52 8.45
N GLY A 129 16.05 -0.41 9.72
CA GLY A 129 16.42 0.68 10.62
C GLY A 129 15.38 1.78 10.74
N PHE A 130 14.23 1.66 10.10
CA PHE A 130 13.11 2.57 10.30
C PHE A 130 12.50 2.37 11.68
N THR A 131 12.21 3.47 12.36
CA THR A 131 11.36 3.46 13.55
C THR A 131 9.94 3.01 13.18
N GLU A 132 9.17 2.60 14.19
CA GLU A 132 7.76 2.24 14.00
C GLU A 132 6.96 3.35 13.32
N LYS A 133 7.21 4.60 13.72
CA LYS A 133 6.56 5.80 13.18
C LYS A 133 6.89 5.99 11.70
N GLU A 134 8.16 5.86 11.32
CA GLU A 134 8.58 5.99 9.92
C GLU A 134 8.06 4.82 9.08
N ALA A 135 8.06 3.60 9.61
CA ALA A 135 7.50 2.44 8.92
C ALA A 135 5.99 2.61 8.63
N LEU A 136 5.22 3.15 9.59
CA LEU A 136 3.81 3.50 9.38
C LEU A 136 3.65 4.63 8.36
N ARG A 137 4.47 5.68 8.41
CA ARG A 137 4.44 6.77 7.42
C ARG A 137 4.84 6.32 6.02
N LEU A 138 5.78 5.39 5.90
CA LEU A 138 6.13 4.73 4.64
C LEU A 138 4.94 3.95 4.10
N LYS A 139 4.31 3.14 4.95
CA LYS A 139 3.14 2.34 4.61
C LYS A 139 1.98 3.19 4.11
N TRP A 140 1.67 4.29 4.79
CA TRP A 140 0.43 5.04 4.55
C TRP A 140 0.58 6.29 3.69
N LEU A 141 1.72 6.98 3.73
CA LEU A 141 1.88 8.30 3.12
C LEU A 141 2.81 8.23 1.89
N SER A 142 4.12 8.25 2.13
CA SER A 142 5.11 8.35 1.04
C SER A 142 5.10 7.14 0.08
N LYS A 143 4.88 5.93 0.61
CA LYS A 143 4.97 4.65 -0.11
C LYS A 143 6.28 4.43 -0.85
N ASP A 144 7.28 5.27 -0.63
CA ASP A 144 8.58 5.23 -1.26
C ASP A 144 9.66 5.53 -0.22
N MET A 145 10.56 4.57 -0.01
CA MET A 145 11.67 4.72 0.92
C MET A 145 12.71 5.74 0.47
N ASN A 146 12.88 5.92 -0.85
CA ASN A 146 13.96 6.73 -1.40
C ASN A 146 13.64 8.24 -1.34
N GLU A 147 12.35 8.58 -1.33
CA GLU A 147 11.85 9.96 -1.28
C GLU A 147 11.11 10.26 0.03
N HIS A 148 11.15 9.33 1.00
CA HIS A 148 10.38 9.41 2.24
C HIS A 148 10.54 10.73 2.98
N ASP A 149 11.78 11.15 3.21
CA ASP A 149 12.08 12.33 4.03
C ASP A 149 11.61 13.62 3.35
N VAL A 150 11.83 13.73 2.03
CA VAL A 150 11.37 14.87 1.24
C VAL A 150 9.85 14.91 1.22
N TYR A 151 9.21 13.76 0.95
CA TYR A 151 7.76 13.64 0.95
C TYR A 151 7.18 14.04 2.32
N MET A 152 7.74 13.54 3.41
CA MET A 152 7.24 13.82 4.75
C MET A 152 7.46 15.28 5.16
N ASN A 153 8.57 15.89 4.77
CA ASN A 153 8.81 17.32 5.00
C ASN A 153 7.76 18.18 4.29
N ASP A 154 7.51 17.87 3.02
CA ASP A 154 6.51 18.59 2.22
C ASP A 154 5.10 18.38 2.77
N PHE A 155 4.76 17.14 3.11
CA PHE A 155 3.48 16.78 3.74
C PHE A 155 3.28 17.58 5.03
N MET A 156 4.26 17.61 5.93
CA MET A 156 4.15 18.38 7.17
C MET A 156 4.01 19.88 6.90
N THR A 157 4.68 20.43 5.90
CA THR A 157 4.56 21.84 5.50
C THR A 157 3.13 22.21 5.08
N VAL A 158 2.41 21.28 4.44
CA VAL A 158 0.99 21.45 4.11
C VAL A 158 0.14 21.42 5.38
N PHE A 159 0.29 20.40 6.22
CA PHE A 159 -0.61 20.13 7.35
C PHE A 159 -0.32 20.95 8.63
N GLU A 160 0.85 21.59 8.72
CA GLU A 160 1.27 22.39 9.88
C GLU A 160 0.27 23.52 10.19
N THR A 161 -0.23 24.21 9.17
CA THR A 161 -1.13 25.36 9.34
C THR A 161 -2.62 25.00 9.38
N LEU A 162 -2.97 23.76 9.04
CA LEU A 162 -4.36 23.31 9.01
C LEU A 162 -4.88 23.05 10.42
N GLU A 163 -6.12 23.43 10.69
CA GLU A 163 -6.74 23.16 11.97
C GLU A 163 -7.09 21.67 12.16
N ARG A 164 -7.58 21.04 11.08
CA ARG A 164 -7.97 19.63 11.02
C ARG A 164 -7.02 18.82 10.14
N TRP A 165 -6.81 17.55 10.49
CA TRP A 165 -6.03 16.59 9.71
C TRP A 165 -6.88 15.52 9.02
N GLY A 166 -8.19 15.57 9.22
CA GLY A 166 -9.16 14.71 8.54
C GLY A 166 -10.57 15.29 8.62
N PRO A 167 -11.54 14.63 7.96
CA PRO A 167 -12.95 15.01 7.98
C PRO A 167 -13.52 15.02 9.40
N GLY A 168 -14.37 16.00 9.71
CA GLY A 168 -15.04 16.05 11.01
C GLY A 168 -15.70 17.39 11.32
N ASP A 169 -16.61 17.36 12.27
CA ASP A 169 -17.33 18.52 12.77
C ASP A 169 -17.71 18.32 14.23
N GLU A 170 -17.77 19.41 15.00
CA GLU A 170 -18.17 19.34 16.41
C GLU A 170 -19.57 18.76 16.59
N CYS A 171 -20.50 19.00 15.65
CA CYS A 171 -21.86 18.47 15.73
C CYS A 171 -21.87 16.95 15.74
N GLU A 172 -21.01 16.31 14.93
CA GLU A 172 -20.94 14.84 14.85
C GLU A 172 -20.25 14.25 16.09
N THR A 173 -19.17 14.88 16.59
CA THR A 173 -18.56 14.50 17.87
C THR A 173 -19.58 14.62 19.02
N ARG A 174 -20.36 15.71 19.08
CA ARG A 174 -21.44 15.89 20.07
C ARG A 174 -22.54 14.82 19.92
N LYS A 175 -22.91 14.49 18.69
CA LYS A 175 -23.90 13.45 18.40
C LYS A 175 -23.41 12.08 18.87
N ALA A 176 -22.20 11.67 18.48
CA ALA A 176 -21.61 10.40 18.94
C ALA A 176 -21.50 10.34 20.47
N PHE A 177 -21.13 11.46 21.12
CA PHE A 177 -21.06 11.52 22.58
C PHE A 177 -22.44 11.38 23.24
N SER A 178 -23.50 11.91 22.62
CA SER A 178 -24.87 11.82 23.16
C SER A 178 -25.44 10.39 23.19
N LEU A 179 -24.85 9.48 22.40
CA LEU A 179 -25.23 8.07 22.32
C LEU A 179 -24.55 7.21 23.41
N ILE A 180 -23.59 7.78 24.16
CA ILE A 180 -22.90 7.08 25.23
C ILE A 180 -23.84 6.90 26.43
N PRO A 181 -24.04 5.66 26.93
CA PRO A 181 -24.84 5.43 28.11
C PRO A 181 -24.06 5.85 29.36
N SER A 182 -24.69 6.67 30.20
CA SER A 182 -24.17 7.16 31.48
C SER A 182 -22.90 8.03 31.38
N LYS A 183 -22.59 8.73 32.47
CA LYS A 183 -21.41 9.62 32.54
C LYS A 183 -20.13 8.80 32.62
N LYS A 184 -19.11 9.22 31.88
CA LYS A 184 -17.78 8.60 31.83
C LYS A 184 -16.75 9.49 32.53
N GLN A 185 -15.91 8.89 33.36
CA GLN A 185 -14.97 9.57 34.25
C GLN A 185 -13.50 9.39 33.84
N ALA A 186 -13.16 8.29 33.16
CA ALA A 186 -11.80 7.95 32.75
C ALA A 186 -11.77 7.75 31.24
N ILE A 187 -11.55 8.85 30.52
CA ILE A 187 -11.62 8.92 29.06
C ILE A 187 -10.20 8.81 28.49
N LEU A 188 -9.98 7.90 27.55
CA LEU A 188 -8.78 7.84 26.72
C LEU A 188 -9.13 8.29 25.30
N GLU A 189 -8.49 9.34 24.82
CA GLU A 189 -8.54 9.74 23.43
C GLU A 189 -7.26 9.28 22.70
N ILE A 190 -7.42 8.53 21.61
CA ILE A 190 -6.31 7.97 20.82
C ILE A 190 -6.25 8.69 19.48
N GLY A 191 -5.09 9.24 19.14
CA GLY A 191 -4.90 10.04 17.93
C GLY A 191 -5.52 11.44 18.08
N SER A 192 -5.21 12.12 19.19
CA SER A 192 -5.83 13.41 19.51
C SER A 192 -5.47 14.53 18.53
N GLY A 193 -4.38 14.39 17.77
CA GLY A 193 -3.87 15.43 16.89
C GLY A 193 -3.70 16.75 17.63
N LYS A 194 -4.23 17.84 17.06
CA LYS A 194 -4.21 19.18 17.66
C LYS A 194 -5.29 19.41 18.74
N GLY A 195 -6.02 18.35 19.11
CA GLY A 195 -6.97 18.24 20.21
C GLY A 195 -8.28 19.01 20.06
N LEU A 196 -8.83 19.04 18.84
CA LEU A 196 -10.18 19.57 18.63
C LEU A 196 -11.22 18.74 19.40
N SER A 197 -11.20 17.42 19.20
CA SER A 197 -12.07 16.50 19.94
C SER A 197 -11.71 16.48 21.43
N THR A 198 -10.44 16.56 21.81
CA THR A 198 -10.00 16.69 23.21
C THR A 198 -10.69 17.83 23.96
N LEU A 199 -10.66 19.04 23.40
CA LEU A 199 -11.27 20.21 24.04
C LEU A 199 -12.79 20.05 24.10
N LEU A 200 -13.41 19.59 23.02
CA LEU A 200 -14.85 19.35 22.98
C LEU A 200 -15.30 18.29 23.99
N LEU A 201 -14.56 17.17 24.12
CA LEU A 201 -14.82 16.15 25.14
C LEU A 201 -14.71 16.72 26.56
N SER A 202 -13.82 17.70 26.78
CA SER A 202 -13.67 18.36 28.09
C SER A 202 -14.86 19.25 28.47
N GLU A 203 -15.56 19.80 27.47
CA GLU A 203 -16.83 20.52 27.64
C GLU A 203 -18.01 19.57 27.87
N LEU A 204 -18.02 18.43 27.16
CA LEU A 204 -19.11 17.46 27.18
C LEU A 204 -19.10 16.55 28.42
N SER A 205 -17.93 16.33 29.01
CA SER A 205 -17.73 15.47 30.17
C SER A 205 -17.12 16.25 31.33
N SER A 206 -17.40 15.79 32.57
CA SER A 206 -16.65 16.19 33.77
C SER A 206 -15.47 15.27 34.07
N GLY A 207 -15.29 14.20 33.30
CA GLY A 207 -14.25 13.18 33.52
C GLY A 207 -12.84 13.66 33.21
N ASN A 208 -11.86 12.87 33.65
CA ASN A 208 -10.46 13.05 33.30
C ASN A 208 -10.21 12.48 31.90
N ILE A 209 -9.48 13.22 31.08
CA ILE A 209 -9.15 12.86 29.71
C ILE A 209 -7.66 12.60 29.63
N THR A 210 -7.27 11.45 29.10
CA THR A 210 -5.91 11.15 28.68
C THR A 210 -5.87 11.22 27.16
N ALA A 211 -5.19 12.22 26.60
CA ALA A 211 -5.06 12.40 25.16
C ALA A 211 -3.70 11.89 24.67
N VAL A 212 -3.72 10.98 23.71
CA VAL A 212 -2.55 10.31 23.15
C VAL A 212 -2.36 10.68 21.70
N ASP A 213 -1.14 11.06 21.34
CA ASP A 213 -0.69 11.20 19.96
C ASP A 213 0.80 10.84 19.84
N ASN A 214 1.25 10.42 18.65
CA ASN A 214 2.66 10.07 18.42
C ASN A 214 3.47 11.24 17.81
N GLU A 215 2.84 12.40 17.60
CA GLU A 215 3.45 13.60 17.05
C GLU A 215 3.72 14.63 18.16
N PRO A 216 4.99 14.80 18.59
CA PRO A 216 5.35 15.77 19.62
C PRO A 216 4.86 17.19 19.35
N MET A 217 4.85 17.61 18.08
CA MET A 217 4.31 18.93 17.70
C MET A 217 2.81 19.05 18.05
N ALA A 218 2.02 18.00 17.79
CA ALA A 218 0.59 17.99 18.08
C ALA A 218 0.33 18.09 19.59
N ILE A 219 1.07 17.30 20.37
CA ILE A 219 1.03 17.32 21.84
C ILE A 219 1.43 18.69 22.40
N ASN A 220 2.46 19.33 21.85
CA ASN A 220 2.88 20.66 22.29
C ASN A 220 1.81 21.72 22.02
N GLN A 221 1.23 21.73 20.82
CA GLN A 221 0.12 22.64 20.48
C GLN A 221 -1.11 22.40 21.37
N LEU A 222 -1.45 21.13 21.63
CA LEU A 222 -2.53 20.78 22.54
C LEU A 222 -2.22 21.23 23.97
N SER A 223 -0.97 21.11 24.43
CA SER A 223 -0.56 21.61 25.76
C SER A 223 -0.79 23.10 25.93
N GLU A 224 -0.52 23.91 24.91
CA GLU A 224 -0.80 25.34 24.91
C GLU A 224 -2.30 25.62 25.02
N LYS A 225 -3.13 24.90 24.25
CA LYS A 225 -4.59 25.02 24.32
C LYS A 225 -5.15 24.60 25.68
N VAL A 226 -4.69 23.48 26.24
CA VAL A 226 -5.09 22.99 27.57
C VAL A 226 -4.75 24.02 28.64
N LYS A 227 -3.57 24.65 28.57
CA LYS A 227 -3.18 25.73 29.49
C LYS A 227 -4.05 26.96 29.34
N ALA A 228 -4.33 27.39 28.10
CA ALA A 228 -5.16 28.56 27.82
C ALA A 228 -6.59 28.41 28.36
N HIS A 229 -7.11 27.18 28.41
CA HIS A 229 -8.45 26.86 28.92
C HIS A 229 -8.48 26.45 30.40
N ASN A 230 -7.34 26.44 31.10
CA ASN A 230 -7.20 25.99 32.49
C ASN A 230 -7.66 24.54 32.73
N LEU A 231 -7.31 23.63 31.83
CA LEU A 231 -7.74 22.22 31.87
C LEU A 231 -6.63 21.25 32.31
N GLN A 232 -5.50 21.74 32.83
CA GLN A 232 -4.33 20.93 33.17
C GLN A 232 -4.62 19.85 34.23
N ASP A 233 -5.55 20.12 35.15
CA ASP A 233 -5.92 19.18 36.21
C ASP A 233 -6.83 18.04 35.71
N ARG A 234 -7.41 18.20 34.51
CA ARG A 234 -8.35 17.26 33.91
C ARG A 234 -7.83 16.55 32.67
N ILE A 235 -6.86 17.15 31.96
CA ILE A 235 -6.35 16.63 30.71
C ILE A 235 -4.88 16.24 30.87
N GLN A 236 -4.62 14.94 30.84
CA GLN A 236 -3.29 14.38 30.77
C GLN A 236 -2.89 14.19 29.30
N LEU A 237 -1.72 14.69 28.93
CA LEU A 237 -1.17 14.54 27.58
C LEU A 237 -0.07 13.48 27.57
N VAL A 238 -0.11 12.57 26.60
CA VAL A 238 0.83 11.47 26.48
C VAL A 238 1.33 11.36 25.04
N CYS A 239 2.62 11.57 24.84
CA CYS A 239 3.25 11.33 23.54
C CYS A 239 3.63 9.84 23.43
N ALA A 240 2.79 9.04 22.76
CA ALA A 240 2.97 7.60 22.63
C ALA A 240 2.37 7.04 21.33
N SER A 241 2.84 5.86 20.91
CA SER A 241 2.24 5.15 19.78
C SER A 241 0.92 4.49 20.17
N MET A 242 -0.08 4.55 19.29
CA MET A 242 -1.37 3.87 19.46
C MET A 242 -1.28 2.33 19.45
N THR A 243 -0.17 1.79 18.94
CA THR A 243 0.16 0.35 18.91
C THR A 243 0.82 -0.13 20.21
N ALA A 244 1.28 0.79 21.06
CA ALA A 244 2.05 0.50 22.27
C ALA A 244 1.63 1.44 23.41
N LEU A 245 0.33 1.46 23.71
CA LEU A 245 -0.26 2.34 24.71
C LEU A 245 0.24 1.97 26.14
N PRO A 246 0.79 2.93 26.90
CA PRO A 246 1.46 2.65 28.18
C PRO A 246 0.47 2.58 29.36
N PHE A 247 -0.66 1.92 29.20
CA PHE A 247 -1.72 1.88 30.21
C PHE A 247 -2.02 0.46 30.69
N ALA A 248 -2.41 0.34 31.95
CA ALA A 248 -2.85 -0.92 32.50
C ALA A 248 -4.21 -1.33 31.93
N ALA A 249 -4.49 -2.64 31.93
CA ALA A 249 -5.81 -3.15 31.58
C ALA A 249 -6.90 -2.54 32.48
N LYS A 250 -8.11 -2.34 31.93
CA LYS A 250 -9.27 -1.78 32.62
C LYS A 250 -9.06 -0.39 33.25
N SER A 251 -8.22 0.45 32.64
CA SER A 251 -7.96 1.82 33.14
C SER A 251 -9.04 2.84 32.76
N PHE A 252 -9.80 2.59 31.67
CA PHE A 252 -10.70 3.59 31.08
C PHE A 252 -12.13 3.08 30.98
N ASP A 253 -13.11 3.97 31.15
CA ASP A 253 -14.54 3.67 30.95
C ASP A 253 -15.07 4.16 29.59
N LEU A 254 -14.27 4.99 28.90
CA LEU A 254 -14.47 5.44 27.52
C LEU A 254 -13.14 5.49 26.77
N ILE A 255 -13.09 4.89 25.58
CA ILE A 255 -12.06 5.15 24.58
C ILE A 255 -12.71 5.90 23.41
N TRP A 256 -12.05 6.95 22.95
CA TRP A 256 -12.47 7.80 21.84
C TRP A 256 -11.38 7.85 20.77
N ALA A 257 -11.70 7.58 19.51
CA ALA A 257 -10.75 7.60 18.41
C ALA A 257 -11.44 8.06 17.12
N GLU A 258 -11.07 9.24 16.61
CA GLU A 258 -11.62 9.76 15.36
C GLU A 258 -10.57 9.68 14.25
N GLY A 259 -10.88 9.02 13.14
CA GLY A 259 -10.06 9.09 11.93
C GLY A 259 -8.62 8.59 12.10
N CYS A 260 -8.38 7.62 12.98
CA CYS A 260 -7.03 7.15 13.29
C CYS A 260 -6.87 5.62 13.35
N ALA A 261 -7.96 4.87 13.57
CA ALA A 261 -7.90 3.42 13.74
C ALA A 261 -7.37 2.67 12.51
N TYR A 262 -7.57 3.23 11.30
CA TYR A 262 -7.06 2.67 10.05
C TYR A 262 -5.53 2.48 10.05
N ILE A 263 -4.79 3.28 10.83
CA ILE A 263 -3.32 3.21 10.92
C ILE A 263 -2.87 1.83 11.41
N MET A 264 -3.62 1.25 12.35
CA MET A 264 -3.38 -0.09 12.91
C MET A 264 -4.08 -1.20 12.13
N GLY A 265 -4.99 -0.85 11.23
CA GLY A 265 -6.08 -1.73 10.78
C GLY A 265 -7.19 -1.78 11.83
N VAL A 266 -8.44 -1.56 11.43
CA VAL A 266 -9.53 -1.29 12.38
C VAL A 266 -9.81 -2.48 13.29
N GLU A 267 -9.85 -3.70 12.75
CA GLU A 267 -10.01 -4.90 13.56
C GLU A 267 -8.90 -5.07 14.61
N ASN A 268 -7.67 -4.72 14.25
CA ASN A 268 -6.53 -4.82 15.15
C ASN A 268 -6.59 -3.74 16.24
N ALA A 269 -6.99 -2.52 15.90
CA ALA A 269 -7.28 -1.46 16.87
C ALA A 269 -8.37 -1.90 17.85
N LEU A 270 -9.51 -2.41 17.36
CA LEU A 270 -10.59 -2.96 18.17
C LEU A 270 -10.06 -4.06 19.12
N LYS A 271 -9.28 -5.02 18.62
CA LYS A 271 -8.70 -6.11 19.44
C LYS A 271 -7.75 -5.59 20.53
N GLN A 272 -6.85 -4.67 20.19
CA GLN A 272 -5.79 -4.22 21.09
C GLN A 272 -6.25 -3.18 22.11
N TRP A 273 -7.25 -2.36 21.78
CA TRP A 273 -7.76 -1.34 22.70
C TRP A 273 -8.80 -1.90 23.67
N LYS A 274 -9.49 -3.00 23.34
CA LYS A 274 -10.48 -3.67 24.20
C LYS A 274 -9.99 -3.92 25.64
N PRO A 275 -8.78 -4.46 25.89
CA PRO A 275 -8.34 -4.77 27.25
C PRO A 275 -8.11 -3.53 28.14
N LEU A 276 -7.98 -2.34 27.55
CA LEU A 276 -7.82 -1.08 28.30
C LEU A 276 -9.13 -0.57 28.91
N LEU A 277 -10.27 -1.04 28.37
CA LEU A 277 -11.60 -0.69 28.84
C LEU A 277 -12.02 -1.52 30.06
N GLN A 278 -12.81 -0.90 30.93
CA GLN A 278 -13.51 -1.55 32.03
C GLN A 278 -14.64 -2.46 31.52
N ASP A 279 -15.23 -3.26 32.41
CA ASP A 279 -16.21 -4.32 32.06
C ASP A 279 -17.54 -3.78 31.46
N ASP A 280 -17.82 -2.48 31.60
CA ASP A 280 -18.93 -1.76 30.95
C ASP A 280 -18.46 -0.60 30.04
N GLY A 281 -17.19 -0.67 29.65
CA GLY A 281 -16.50 0.35 28.87
C GLY A 281 -17.09 0.53 27.47
N ILE A 282 -17.01 1.78 27.00
CA ILE A 282 -17.47 2.18 25.67
C ILE A 282 -16.26 2.51 24.79
N LEU A 283 -16.27 2.06 23.55
CA LEU A 283 -15.35 2.47 22.50
C LEU A 283 -16.15 3.25 21.46
N VAL A 284 -15.76 4.50 21.22
CA VAL A 284 -16.24 5.29 20.08
C VAL A 284 -15.10 5.37 19.08
N VAL A 285 -15.34 4.88 17.88
CA VAL A 285 -14.36 4.91 16.78
C VAL A 285 -15.02 5.43 15.52
N SER A 286 -14.32 6.25 14.73
CA SER A 286 -14.71 6.55 13.35
C SER A 286 -13.75 5.92 12.34
N ASP A 287 -14.31 5.42 11.25
CA ASP A 287 -13.57 4.77 10.17
C ASP A 287 -14.14 5.16 8.80
N LEU A 288 -13.27 5.15 7.79
CA LEU A 288 -13.67 5.36 6.40
C LEU A 288 -14.29 4.06 5.85
N VAL A 289 -15.50 4.16 5.32
CA VAL A 289 -16.28 3.00 4.85
C VAL A 289 -16.90 3.25 3.48
N TRP A 290 -17.23 2.16 2.79
CA TRP A 290 -18.16 2.18 1.68
C TRP A 290 -19.60 2.34 2.19
N LEU A 291 -20.30 3.32 1.64
CA LEU A 291 -21.73 3.57 1.85
C LEU A 291 -22.61 2.83 0.83
N THR A 292 -21.98 2.17 -0.15
CA THR A 292 -22.63 1.36 -1.19
C THR A 292 -21.92 0.01 -1.36
N ASP A 293 -22.67 -1.02 -1.75
CA ASP A 293 -22.12 -2.33 -2.10
C ASP A 293 -21.50 -2.36 -3.51
N SER A 294 -21.70 -1.30 -4.31
CA SER A 294 -21.24 -1.23 -5.70
C SER A 294 -20.55 0.10 -6.01
N PRO A 295 -19.40 0.40 -5.35
CA PRO A 295 -18.68 1.63 -5.63
C PRO A 295 -18.14 1.64 -7.06
N SER A 296 -17.94 2.83 -7.61
CA SER A 296 -17.34 3.00 -8.93
C SER A 296 -15.92 2.46 -8.98
N GLU A 297 -15.46 2.02 -10.15
CA GLU A 297 -14.10 1.52 -10.32
C GLU A 297 -13.04 2.59 -10.03
N ALA A 298 -13.36 3.87 -10.25
CA ALA A 298 -12.48 4.98 -9.90
C ALA A 298 -12.24 5.04 -8.38
N HIS A 299 -13.31 4.99 -7.58
CA HIS A 299 -13.18 4.99 -6.12
C HIS A 299 -12.53 3.73 -5.59
N LYS A 300 -12.94 2.56 -6.09
CA LYS A 300 -12.30 1.30 -5.69
C LYS A 300 -10.81 1.34 -5.94
N SER A 301 -10.38 1.75 -7.13
CA SER A 301 -8.96 1.84 -7.46
C SER A 301 -8.21 2.84 -6.58
N PHE A 302 -8.82 3.96 -6.22
CA PHE A 302 -8.22 4.95 -5.33
C PHE A 302 -8.09 4.41 -3.90
N TRP A 303 -9.21 4.01 -3.28
CA TRP A 303 -9.21 3.57 -1.89
C TRP A 303 -8.47 2.24 -1.68
N LEU A 304 -8.46 1.31 -2.62
CA LEU A 304 -7.64 0.10 -2.51
C LEU A 304 -6.12 0.38 -2.60
N SER A 305 -5.72 1.56 -3.10
CA SER A 305 -4.33 2.04 -3.05
C SER A 305 -4.04 2.76 -1.72
N GLU A 306 -4.98 3.54 -1.22
CA GLU A 306 -4.78 4.41 -0.04
C GLU A 306 -5.11 3.70 1.28
N TYR A 307 -6.27 3.05 1.34
CA TYR A 307 -6.76 2.31 2.49
C TYR A 307 -7.38 0.96 2.07
N PRO A 308 -6.55 -0.09 1.86
CA PRO A 308 -7.03 -1.40 1.37
C PRO A 308 -8.02 -2.11 2.30
N ASP A 309 -8.05 -1.74 3.58
CA ASP A 309 -8.99 -2.29 4.59
C ASP A 309 -10.31 -1.51 4.64
N ILE A 310 -10.63 -0.64 3.67
CA ILE A 310 -11.96 -0.04 3.56
C ILE A 310 -13.04 -1.12 3.44
N GLN A 311 -14.07 -1.06 4.28
CA GLN A 311 -15.18 -2.03 4.30
C GLN A 311 -16.52 -1.32 4.14
N THR A 312 -17.57 -2.06 3.83
CA THR A 312 -18.94 -1.55 3.94
C THR A 312 -19.36 -1.44 5.42
N VAL A 313 -20.35 -0.59 5.71
CA VAL A 313 -20.91 -0.46 7.06
C VAL A 313 -21.36 -1.83 7.63
N PRO A 314 -22.13 -2.67 6.91
CA PRO A 314 -22.54 -3.98 7.42
C PRO A 314 -21.36 -4.89 7.81
N THR A 315 -20.31 -4.94 6.98
CA THR A 315 -19.10 -5.72 7.28
C THR A 315 -18.41 -5.22 8.53
N ARG A 316 -18.28 -3.90 8.70
CA ARG A 316 -17.63 -3.32 9.89
C ARG A 316 -18.43 -3.60 11.16
N LEU A 317 -19.76 -3.55 11.08
CA LEU A 317 -20.65 -3.93 12.19
C LEU A 317 -20.49 -5.41 12.58
N GLU A 318 -20.42 -6.32 11.60
CA GLU A 318 -20.17 -7.75 11.83
C GLU A 318 -18.81 -7.97 12.49
N GLN A 319 -17.75 -7.32 11.99
CA GLN A 319 -16.41 -7.35 12.59
C GLN A 319 -16.45 -6.90 14.06
N CYS A 320 -17.13 -5.79 14.38
CA CYS A 320 -17.28 -5.33 15.76
C CYS A 320 -17.97 -6.39 16.65
N GLN A 321 -19.05 -6.98 16.16
CA GLN A 321 -19.81 -8.01 16.90
C GLN A 321 -18.99 -9.28 17.14
N ASN A 322 -18.25 -9.74 16.13
CA ASN A 322 -17.37 -10.90 16.21
C ASN A 322 -16.23 -10.71 17.22
N LEU A 323 -15.81 -9.47 17.46
CA LEU A 323 -14.84 -9.10 18.49
C LEU A 323 -15.44 -8.92 19.88
N GLY A 324 -16.70 -9.30 20.06
CA GLY A 324 -17.39 -9.25 21.34
C GLY A 324 -17.74 -7.83 21.79
N TYR A 325 -18.03 -6.95 20.82
CA TYR A 325 -18.70 -5.68 21.09
C TYR A 325 -20.20 -5.82 20.85
N GLN A 326 -20.98 -5.06 21.61
CA GLN A 326 -22.35 -4.71 21.30
C GLN A 326 -22.32 -3.36 20.58
N VAL A 327 -22.89 -3.29 19.37
CA VAL A 327 -23.12 -2.02 18.69
C VAL A 327 -24.29 -1.34 19.38
N LEU A 328 -24.07 -0.16 19.96
CA LEU A 328 -25.12 0.67 20.53
C LEU A 328 -25.78 1.52 19.45
N ASP A 329 -24.96 2.14 18.61
CA ASP A 329 -25.40 2.99 17.51
C ASP A 329 -24.26 3.18 16.49
N HIS A 330 -24.59 3.64 15.29
CA HIS A 330 -23.63 4.07 14.28
C HIS A 330 -24.27 5.09 13.33
N PHE A 331 -23.48 6.01 12.79
CA PHE A 331 -23.97 6.96 11.79
C PHE A 331 -22.85 7.55 10.92
N SER A 332 -23.20 7.89 9.68
CA SER A 332 -22.29 8.55 8.74
C SER A 332 -22.18 10.05 9.04
N ILE A 333 -20.97 10.60 8.88
CA ILE A 333 -20.76 12.05 8.97
C ILE A 333 -21.35 12.78 7.77
N SER A 334 -21.70 14.04 7.98
CA SER A 334 -22.23 14.91 6.92
C SER A 334 -21.21 15.33 5.86
N GLN A 335 -21.69 15.71 4.69
CA GLN A 335 -20.86 16.33 3.64
C GLN A 335 -20.18 17.62 4.13
N GLN A 336 -20.81 18.37 5.03
CA GLN A 336 -20.20 19.55 5.66
C GLN A 336 -18.94 19.19 6.44
N SER A 337 -18.93 18.05 7.13
CA SER A 337 -17.75 17.56 7.86
C SER A 337 -16.56 17.27 6.93
N TRP A 338 -16.84 16.83 5.70
CA TRP A 338 -15.82 16.70 4.66
C TRP A 338 -15.35 18.06 4.14
N GLN A 339 -16.26 18.98 3.88
CA GLN A 339 -15.94 20.34 3.41
C GLN A 339 -15.06 21.11 4.41
N ASN A 340 -15.31 20.94 5.70
CA ASN A 340 -14.49 21.50 6.78
C ASN A 340 -13.01 21.03 6.73
N TYR A 341 -12.73 19.92 6.05
CA TYR A 341 -11.39 19.38 5.86
C TYR A 341 -10.80 19.75 4.49
N TRP A 342 -11.47 19.39 3.39
CA TRP A 342 -10.87 19.49 2.07
C TRP A 342 -10.81 20.93 1.55
N GLN A 343 -11.71 21.84 1.94
CA GLN A 343 -11.67 23.23 1.47
C GLN A 343 -10.47 24.01 2.02
N PRO A 344 -10.17 24.00 3.34
CA PRO A 344 -8.94 24.58 3.86
C PRO A 344 -7.68 23.94 3.27
N LEU A 345 -7.69 22.63 3.06
CA LEU A 345 -6.59 21.88 2.44
C LEU A 345 -6.36 22.33 0.98
N GLN A 346 -7.42 22.47 0.18
CA GLN A 346 -7.36 22.98 -1.19
C GLN A 346 -6.77 24.38 -1.25
N LYS A 347 -7.20 25.29 -0.36
CA LYS A 347 -6.62 26.62 -0.26
C LYS A 347 -5.13 26.56 0.08
N ARG A 348 -4.74 25.70 1.03
CA ARG A 348 -3.35 25.54 1.45
C ARG A 348 -2.46 24.99 0.33
N VAL A 349 -2.96 24.02 -0.44
CA VAL A 349 -2.28 23.50 -1.63
C VAL A 349 -2.07 24.61 -2.67
N ALA A 350 -3.11 25.42 -2.95
CA ALA A 350 -3.01 26.52 -3.90
C ALA A 350 -1.99 27.59 -3.46
N GLU A 351 -1.83 27.84 -2.16
CA GLU A 351 -0.82 28.75 -1.61
C GLU A 351 0.61 28.24 -1.78
N LEU A 352 0.82 26.92 -1.68
CA LEU A 352 2.15 26.29 -1.73
C LEU A 352 2.59 25.88 -3.14
N LEU A 353 1.66 25.70 -4.07
CA LEU A 353 1.95 25.27 -5.44
C LEU A 353 3.01 26.15 -6.15
N PRO A 354 3.01 27.50 -6.00
CA PRO A 354 4.04 28.33 -6.63
C PRO A 354 5.45 28.12 -6.05
N THR A 355 5.58 27.71 -4.79
CA THR A 355 6.87 27.56 -4.11
C THR A 355 7.40 26.12 -4.15
N MET A 356 6.52 25.14 -4.35
CA MET A 356 6.84 23.71 -4.33
C MET A 356 6.24 22.93 -5.52
N PRO A 357 6.39 23.39 -6.78
CA PRO A 357 5.65 22.84 -7.93
C PRO A 357 5.97 21.37 -8.24
N GLU A 358 7.16 20.89 -7.86
CA GLU A 358 7.58 19.51 -8.09
C GLU A 358 7.26 18.56 -6.93
N SER A 359 6.71 19.06 -5.82
CA SER A 359 6.42 18.25 -4.64
C SER A 359 5.45 17.11 -4.95
N GLN A 360 5.90 15.88 -4.73
CA GLN A 360 5.04 14.71 -4.87
C GLN A 360 3.92 14.69 -3.82
N ALA A 361 4.17 15.21 -2.61
CA ALA A 361 3.15 15.32 -1.57
C ALA A 361 2.02 16.27 -2.02
N LEU A 362 2.34 17.43 -2.61
CA LEU A 362 1.31 18.32 -3.16
C LEU A 362 0.53 17.68 -4.31
N LYS A 363 1.20 16.94 -5.19
CA LYS A 363 0.52 16.22 -6.29
C LYS A 363 -0.43 15.15 -5.76
N ASP A 364 -0.01 14.36 -4.78
CA ASP A 364 -0.82 13.31 -4.16
C ASP A 364 -2.02 13.90 -3.39
N ILE A 365 -1.80 14.97 -2.60
CA ILE A 365 -2.87 15.69 -1.89
C ILE A 365 -3.86 16.36 -2.86
N THR A 366 -3.38 16.93 -3.98
CA THR A 366 -4.26 17.50 -5.01
C THR A 366 -5.20 16.44 -5.58
N LYS A 367 -4.66 15.26 -5.89
CA LYS A 367 -5.46 14.12 -6.36
C LYS A 367 -6.48 13.67 -5.30
N GLU A 368 -6.10 13.68 -4.03
CA GLU A 368 -7.01 13.36 -2.92
C GLU A 368 -8.17 14.38 -2.83
N ILE A 369 -7.87 15.68 -2.94
CA ILE A 369 -8.88 16.74 -2.99
C ILE A 369 -9.82 16.54 -4.19
N ASP A 370 -9.29 16.20 -5.37
CA ASP A 370 -10.12 15.99 -6.56
C ASP A 370 -11.12 14.84 -6.38
N ILE A 371 -10.71 13.76 -5.70
CA ILE A 371 -11.59 12.65 -5.31
C ILE A 371 -12.70 13.16 -4.38
N TYR A 372 -12.37 14.04 -3.43
CA TYR A 372 -13.38 14.62 -2.57
C TYR A 372 -14.32 15.56 -3.32
N GLU A 373 -13.79 16.57 -4.00
CA GLU A 373 -14.58 17.63 -4.63
C GLU A 373 -15.51 17.09 -5.73
N ASN A 374 -15.01 16.24 -6.61
CA ASN A 374 -15.76 15.79 -7.78
C ASN A 374 -16.46 14.45 -7.57
N HIS A 375 -16.10 13.73 -6.49
CA HIS A 375 -16.50 12.35 -6.33
C HIS A 375 -16.84 11.92 -4.88
N LEU A 376 -17.08 12.87 -3.96
CA LEU A 376 -17.89 12.67 -2.73
C LEU A 376 -19.36 12.34 -3.06
N GLY A 377 -19.60 11.46 -4.04
CA GLY A 377 -20.89 10.81 -4.18
C GLY A 377 -21.19 9.97 -2.93
N ASP A 378 -22.44 9.54 -2.79
CA ASP A 378 -22.93 8.71 -1.69
C ASP A 378 -22.28 7.29 -1.63
N GLU A 379 -21.06 7.11 -2.14
CA GLU A 379 -20.37 5.83 -2.26
C GLU A 379 -19.44 5.54 -1.08
N PHE A 380 -18.85 6.56 -0.45
CA PHE A 380 -17.96 6.40 0.71
C PHE A 380 -18.09 7.57 1.68
N GLY A 381 -17.73 7.33 2.94
CA GLY A 381 -17.81 8.33 3.99
C GLY A 381 -17.15 7.84 5.28
N TYR A 382 -16.99 8.72 6.25
CA TYR A 382 -16.64 8.30 7.60
C TYR A 382 -17.90 7.91 8.37
N GLU A 383 -17.83 6.79 9.07
CA GLU A 383 -18.88 6.27 9.93
C GLU A 383 -18.40 6.25 11.38
N PHE A 384 -19.20 6.81 12.29
CA PHE A 384 -19.00 6.63 13.72
C PHE A 384 -19.62 5.31 14.17
N PHE A 385 -18.92 4.58 15.01
CA PHE A 385 -19.39 3.38 15.69
C PHE A 385 -19.31 3.58 17.20
N VAL A 386 -20.44 3.43 17.90
CA VAL A 386 -20.52 3.48 19.36
C VAL A 386 -20.68 2.06 19.87
N LEU A 387 -19.64 1.55 20.52
CA LEU A 387 -19.48 0.14 20.83
C LEU A 387 -19.37 -0.07 22.35
N LYS A 388 -20.11 -1.02 22.90
CA LYS A 388 -20.01 -1.45 24.30
C LYS A 388 -19.35 -2.81 24.40
N ILE A 389 -18.51 -3.03 25.41
CA ILE A 389 -17.97 -4.37 25.69
C ILE A 389 -19.09 -5.30 26.20
N LYS A 390 -19.12 -6.52 25.66
CA LYS A 390 -19.98 -7.62 26.13
C LYS A 390 -19.35 -8.41 27.26
#